data_AF-A0AA47E4S9-F1
#
_entry.id   AF-A0AA47E4S9-F1
#
_cell.length_a   1.000
_cell.length_b   1.000
_cell.length_c   1.000
_cell.angle_alpha   90.00
_cell.angle_beta   90.00
_cell.angle_gamma   90.00
#
_symmetry.space_group_name_H-M   'P 1'
#
loop_
_entity.id
_entity.type
_entity.pdbx_description
1 polymer ?
#
loop_
_entity_poly.entity_id
_entity_poly.type
_entity_poly.pdbx_seq_one_letter_code
_entity_poly.pdbx_strand_id
1 'polypeptide(L)'
;MIKKSLYMRVNNMSRYSKGETSEAKLQEKHAKTQSLLTKILLIRKAIEQRRRLPSLDALKSKRGVPFKAALAWTDVELGVVSCSYNTSREPYNIEYSDQLSTALKTYNNLPPIAEPPSPQKRTTQRLQQEEISILKNQIDYLTNTVGEIYRAYMQLIARVDEHTRQDLRYQQVLKSHTQALDRAHLTLVKP
;
A
#
# COMPACT_ATOMS: atom_id res chain seq x y z
N MET A 1 49.68 0.32 -42.32
CA MET A 1 49.58 -1.05 -41.76
C MET A 1 50.19 -0.99 -40.37
N ILE A 2 49.53 -1.30 -39.26
CA ILE A 2 48.79 -2.52 -38.91
C ILE A 2 47.61 -2.14 -38.00
N LYS A 3 46.40 -2.62 -38.36
CA LYS A 3 45.21 -2.62 -37.50
C LYS A 3 45.41 -3.66 -36.39
N LYS A 4 45.14 -3.31 -35.13
CA LYS A 4 44.72 -4.28 -34.12
C LYS A 4 43.42 -3.83 -33.47
N SER A 5 42.36 -4.48 -33.94
CA SER A 5 41.06 -4.65 -33.30
C SER A 5 41.25 -5.15 -31.87
N LEU A 6 40.62 -4.50 -30.89
CA LEU A 6 40.35 -5.08 -29.59
C LEU A 6 38.84 -4.97 -29.32
N TYR A 7 38.11 -5.93 -29.88
CA TYR A 7 36.76 -6.26 -29.46
C TYR A 7 36.80 -7.00 -28.10
N MET A 8 35.82 -6.67 -27.26
CA MET A 8 35.27 -7.47 -26.14
C MET A 8 36.01 -7.50 -24.80
N ARG A 9 35.43 -6.80 -23.82
CA ARG A 9 34.76 -7.44 -22.67
C ARG A 9 33.84 -6.42 -21.98
N VAL A 10 32.56 -6.43 -22.35
CA VAL A 10 31.53 -6.01 -21.41
C VAL A 10 31.52 -7.09 -20.33
N ASN A 11 32.17 -6.81 -19.20
CA ASN A 11 32.03 -7.65 -18.02
C ASN A 11 30.53 -7.68 -17.67
N ASN A 12 29.93 -8.85 -17.76
CA ASN A 12 28.63 -9.15 -17.15
C ASN A 12 28.72 -8.71 -15.68
N MET A 13 28.13 -7.57 -15.34
CA MET A 13 27.89 -7.21 -13.96
C MET A 13 26.86 -8.20 -13.42
N SER A 14 27.34 -9.27 -12.79
CA SER A 14 26.54 -10.04 -11.84
C SER A 14 26.04 -9.04 -10.79
N ARG A 15 24.75 -8.70 -10.82
CA ARG A 15 24.17 -7.67 -9.92
C ARG A 15 24.19 -8.07 -8.43
N TYR A 16 24.62 -9.29 -8.12
CA TYR A 16 24.65 -9.84 -6.75
C TYR A 16 25.83 -10.80 -6.58
N SER A 17 26.53 -10.74 -5.44
CA SER A 17 27.48 -11.78 -5.05
C SER A 17 26.73 -13.02 -4.56
N LYS A 18 27.27 -14.22 -4.81
CA LYS A 18 26.67 -15.47 -4.34
C LYS A 18 26.62 -15.48 -2.81
N GLY A 19 25.42 -15.37 -2.23
CA GLY A 19 25.19 -15.30 -0.78
C GLY A 19 24.70 -13.94 -0.28
N GLU A 20 24.70 -12.89 -1.12
CA GLU A 20 24.09 -11.60 -0.76
C GLU A 20 22.56 -11.68 -0.86
N THR A 21 21.89 -11.29 0.22
CA THR A 21 20.44 -11.09 0.21
C THR A 21 20.16 -9.70 -0.35
N SER A 22 19.26 -9.58 -1.33
CA SER A 22 18.94 -8.28 -1.92
C SER A 22 18.38 -7.33 -0.87
N GLU A 23 18.61 -6.03 -1.07
CA GLU A 23 18.09 -4.98 -0.17
C GLU A 23 16.57 -5.07 -0.03
N ALA A 24 15.86 -5.35 -1.11
CA ALA A 24 14.41 -5.56 -1.11
C ALA A 24 13.98 -6.70 -0.17
N LYS A 25 14.76 -7.79 -0.09
CA LYS A 25 14.48 -8.93 0.80
C LYS A 25 14.76 -8.59 2.27
N LEU A 26 15.76 -7.77 2.54
CA LEU A 26 16.01 -7.24 3.89
C LEU A 26 14.88 -6.30 4.31
N GLN A 27 14.45 -5.39 3.43
CA GLN A 27 13.32 -4.49 3.69
C GLN A 27 12.03 -5.27 3.94
N GLU A 28 11.74 -6.29 3.14
CA GLU A 28 10.57 -7.16 3.35
C GLU A 28 10.61 -7.84 4.73
N LYS A 29 11.77 -8.33 5.14
CA LYS A 29 12.00 -8.92 6.47
C LYS A 29 11.75 -7.89 7.58
N HIS A 30 12.36 -6.71 7.48
CA HIS A 30 12.18 -5.64 8.46
C HIS A 30 10.72 -5.20 8.57
N ALA A 31 10.01 -5.06 7.43
CA ALA A 31 8.60 -4.69 7.41
C ALA A 31 7.72 -5.70 8.13
N LYS A 32 7.99 -7.01 7.98
CA LYS A 32 7.24 -8.06 8.70
C LYS A 32 7.49 -8.03 10.21
N THR A 33 8.73 -7.81 10.65
CA THR A 33 9.05 -7.65 12.08
C THR A 33 8.39 -6.40 12.65
N GLN A 34 8.46 -5.27 11.95
CA GLN A 34 7.79 -4.02 12.37
C GLN A 34 6.28 -4.20 12.43
N SER A 35 5.69 -4.91 11.48
CA SER A 35 4.25 -5.23 11.51
C SER A 35 3.84 -6.01 12.76
N LEU A 36 4.63 -7.00 13.19
CA LEU A 36 4.35 -7.74 14.43
C LEU A 36 4.34 -6.80 15.64
N LEU A 37 5.31 -5.90 15.74
CA LEU A 37 5.37 -4.89 16.80
C LEU A 37 4.17 -3.94 16.75
N THR A 38 3.83 -3.41 15.58
CA THR A 38 2.67 -2.53 15.39
C THR A 38 1.37 -3.23 15.80
N LYS A 39 1.17 -4.49 15.39
CA LYS A 39 0.00 -5.29 15.80
C LYS A 39 -0.09 -5.42 17.32
N ILE A 40 1.02 -5.71 18.00
CA ILE A 40 1.06 -5.83 19.47
C ILE A 40 0.66 -4.50 20.11
N LEU A 41 1.25 -3.39 19.66
CA LEU A 41 0.97 -2.06 20.20
C LEU A 41 -0.50 -1.66 20.03
N LEU A 42 -1.06 -1.86 18.83
CA LEU A 42 -2.46 -1.56 18.53
C LEU A 42 -3.41 -2.39 19.41
N ILE A 43 -3.14 -3.69 19.54
CA ILE A 43 -3.97 -4.58 20.36
C ILE A 43 -3.87 -4.20 21.84
N ARG A 44 -2.68 -3.91 22.36
CA ARG A 44 -2.49 -3.46 23.75
C ARG A 44 -3.23 -2.16 24.02
N LYS A 45 -3.08 -1.16 23.13
CA LYS A 45 -3.80 0.11 23.21
C LYS A 45 -5.32 -0.10 23.18
N ALA A 46 -5.81 -1.01 22.33
CA ALA A 46 -7.23 -1.35 22.26
C ALA A 46 -7.73 -2.00 23.56
N ILE A 47 -6.94 -2.88 24.18
CA ILE A 47 -7.23 -3.48 25.49
C ILE A 47 -7.30 -2.41 26.58
N GLU A 48 -6.30 -1.54 26.67
CA GLU A 48 -6.25 -0.44 27.65
C GLU A 48 -7.46 0.49 27.53
N GLN A 49 -7.83 0.83 26.29
CA GLN A 49 -8.97 1.69 26.01
C GLN A 49 -10.33 0.96 26.07
N ARG A 50 -10.33 -0.36 26.30
CA ARG A 50 -11.51 -1.24 26.21
C ARG A 50 -12.29 -1.04 24.91
N ARG A 51 -11.57 -0.83 23.81
CA ARG A 51 -12.14 -0.65 22.46
C ARG A 51 -11.80 -1.84 21.59
N ARG A 52 -12.71 -2.16 20.67
CA ARG A 52 -12.47 -3.14 19.61
C ARG A 52 -11.86 -2.45 18.39
N LEU A 53 -11.04 -3.19 17.65
CA LEU A 53 -10.43 -2.81 16.39
C LEU A 53 -11.27 -3.39 15.24
N PRO A 54 -12.05 -2.58 14.50
CA PRO A 54 -12.99 -3.08 13.51
C PRO A 54 -12.32 -3.95 12.42
N SER A 55 -11.16 -3.53 11.91
CA SER A 55 -10.44 -4.26 10.85
C SER A 55 -9.88 -5.61 11.31
N LEU A 56 -9.53 -5.73 12.60
CA LEU A 56 -9.11 -7.00 13.20
C LEU A 56 -10.32 -7.88 13.54
N ASP A 57 -11.41 -7.29 14.05
CA ASP A 57 -12.65 -7.99 14.40
C ASP A 57 -13.38 -8.53 13.16
N ALA A 58 -13.18 -7.93 11.98
CA ALA A 58 -13.64 -8.48 10.71
C ALA A 58 -13.11 -9.90 10.44
N LEU A 59 -12.01 -10.28 11.08
CA LEU A 59 -11.37 -11.59 10.95
C LEU A 59 -11.75 -12.57 12.09
N LYS A 60 -12.71 -12.20 12.94
CA LYS A 60 -13.13 -13.01 14.08
C LYS A 60 -13.84 -14.30 13.63
N SER A 61 -13.56 -15.38 14.35
CA SER A 61 -14.34 -16.62 14.31
C SER A 61 -15.34 -16.67 15.46
N LYS A 62 -16.10 -17.77 15.59
CA LYS A 62 -16.99 -18.03 16.74
C LYS A 62 -16.29 -17.91 18.10
N ARG A 63 -14.97 -18.13 18.16
CA ARG A 63 -14.16 -18.10 19.40
C ARG A 63 -13.28 -16.86 19.52
N GLY A 64 -13.58 -15.80 18.75
CA GLY A 64 -12.72 -14.63 18.62
C GLY A 64 -11.72 -14.74 17.46
N VAL A 65 -10.78 -13.82 17.40
CA VAL A 65 -9.79 -13.73 16.32
C VAL A 65 -8.72 -14.80 16.53
N PRO A 66 -8.56 -15.77 15.61
CA PRO A 66 -7.51 -16.78 15.73
C PRO A 66 -6.14 -16.19 15.42
N PHE A 67 -5.08 -16.74 16.02
CA PHE A 67 -3.72 -16.23 15.86
C PHE A 67 -3.27 -16.15 14.39
N LYS A 68 -3.59 -17.16 13.59
CA LYS A 68 -3.28 -17.17 12.15
C LYS A 68 -3.95 -16.01 11.41
N ALA A 69 -5.16 -15.63 11.80
CA ALA A 69 -5.85 -14.47 11.22
C ALA A 69 -5.23 -13.15 11.67
N ALA A 70 -4.80 -13.04 12.94
CA ALA A 70 -4.07 -11.87 13.42
C ALA A 70 -2.72 -11.67 12.69
N LEU A 71 -2.03 -12.76 12.34
CA LEU A 71 -0.84 -12.72 11.48
C LEU A 71 -1.16 -12.27 10.05
N ALA A 72 -2.26 -12.77 9.48
CA ALA A 72 -2.71 -12.42 8.13
C ALA A 72 -3.37 -11.03 8.04
N TRP A 73 -3.74 -10.42 9.17
CA TRP A 73 -4.39 -9.11 9.22
C TRP A 73 -3.55 -8.07 8.47
N THR A 74 -4.23 -7.27 7.65
CA THR A 74 -3.66 -6.16 6.89
C THR A 74 -4.54 -4.94 7.09
N ASP A 75 -3.91 -3.80 7.29
CA ASP A 75 -4.58 -2.52 7.43
C ASP A 75 -3.57 -1.43 7.06
N VAL A 76 -3.77 -0.79 5.91
CA VAL A 76 -2.83 0.21 5.37
C VAL A 76 -2.81 1.46 6.24
N GLU A 77 -3.97 1.88 6.77
CA GLU A 77 -4.08 3.07 7.61
C GLU A 77 -3.38 2.88 8.95
N LEU A 78 -3.44 1.66 9.50
CA LEU A 78 -2.79 1.31 10.75
C LEU A 78 -1.33 0.83 10.57
N GLY A 79 -0.80 0.82 9.34
CA GLY A 79 0.57 0.38 9.05
C GLY A 79 0.82 -1.11 9.32
N VAL A 80 -0.23 -1.93 9.21
CA VAL A 80 -0.19 -3.36 9.50
C VAL A 80 -0.14 -4.14 8.20
N VAL A 81 0.92 -4.96 8.02
CA VAL A 81 1.06 -5.88 6.88
C VAL A 81 0.96 -7.34 7.31
N SER A 82 0.65 -8.22 6.36
CA SER A 82 0.54 -9.65 6.64
C SER A 82 1.91 -10.27 6.92
N CYS A 83 1.93 -11.20 7.86
CA CYS A 83 3.10 -11.99 8.20
C CYS A 83 2.76 -13.48 8.10
N SER A 84 3.64 -14.28 7.50
CA SER A 84 3.44 -15.73 7.44
C SER A 84 3.73 -16.36 8.81
N TYR A 85 3.11 -17.51 9.09
CA TYR A 85 3.38 -18.25 10.33
C TYR A 85 4.86 -18.64 10.46
N ASN A 86 5.50 -19.07 9.38
CA ASN A 86 6.91 -19.45 9.41
C ASN A 86 7.80 -18.26 9.75
N THR A 87 7.54 -17.09 9.14
CA THR A 87 8.26 -15.85 9.43
C THR A 87 8.06 -15.41 10.88
N SER A 88 6.87 -15.60 11.45
CA SER A 88 6.61 -15.25 12.84
C SER A 88 7.38 -16.17 13.82
N ARG A 89 7.66 -17.42 13.41
CA ARG A 89 8.39 -18.40 14.21
C ARG A 89 9.90 -18.40 14.01
N GLU A 90 10.44 -17.50 13.18
CA GLU A 90 11.88 -17.32 13.06
C GLU A 90 12.50 -16.83 14.39
N PRO A 91 13.77 -17.15 14.69
CA PRO A 91 14.39 -16.86 15.99
C PRO A 91 14.31 -15.39 16.42
N TYR A 92 14.32 -14.46 15.47
CA TYR A 92 14.25 -13.02 15.73
C TYR A 92 12.82 -12.46 15.84
N ASN A 93 11.79 -13.26 15.54
CA ASN A 93 10.38 -12.88 15.60
C ASN A 93 9.57 -13.68 16.63
N ILE A 94 10.14 -14.75 17.19
CA ILE A 94 9.43 -15.67 18.07
C ILE A 94 8.91 -14.97 19.33
N GLU A 95 9.71 -14.11 19.94
CA GLU A 95 9.33 -13.36 21.13
C GLU A 95 8.15 -12.42 20.85
N TYR A 96 8.21 -11.66 19.75
CA TYR A 96 7.11 -10.80 19.32
C TYR A 96 5.85 -11.60 19.00
N SER A 97 5.99 -12.77 18.39
CA SER A 97 4.86 -13.65 18.10
C SER A 97 4.17 -14.16 19.36
N ASP A 98 4.94 -14.49 20.41
CA ASP A 98 4.38 -14.95 21.68
C ASP A 98 3.74 -13.80 22.47
N GLN A 99 4.32 -12.60 22.40
CA GLN A 99 3.69 -11.38 22.92
C GLN A 99 2.38 -11.06 22.19
N LEU A 100 2.35 -11.19 20.86
CA LEU A 100 1.13 -11.02 20.06
C LEU A 100 0.07 -12.05 20.43
N SER A 101 0.44 -13.32 20.59
CA SER A 101 -0.46 -14.39 21.02
C SER A 101 -1.08 -14.09 22.38
N THR A 102 -0.27 -13.61 23.32
CA THR A 102 -0.71 -13.24 24.67
C THR A 102 -1.66 -12.04 24.64
N ALA A 103 -1.30 -10.98 23.92
CA ALA A 103 -2.16 -9.81 23.75
C ALA A 103 -3.50 -10.18 23.09
N LEU A 104 -3.46 -11.05 22.07
CA LEU A 104 -4.66 -11.49 21.35
C LEU A 104 -5.62 -12.29 22.24
N LYS A 105 -5.10 -13.14 23.14
CA LYS A 105 -5.93 -13.86 24.13
C LYS A 105 -6.69 -12.87 25.02
N THR A 106 -5.99 -11.86 25.56
CA THR A 106 -6.61 -10.81 26.38
C THR A 106 -7.63 -10.01 25.58
N TYR A 107 -7.30 -9.64 24.34
CA TYR A 107 -8.19 -8.91 23.45
C TYR A 107 -9.47 -9.69 23.13
N ASN A 108 -9.38 -10.99 22.85
CA ASN A 108 -10.55 -11.83 22.58
C ASN A 108 -11.51 -11.89 23.78
N ASN A 109 -10.97 -11.79 25.01
CA ASN A 109 -11.75 -11.78 26.24
C ASN A 109 -12.37 -10.43 26.59
N LEU A 110 -12.13 -9.36 25.82
CA LEU A 110 -12.84 -8.10 26.02
C LEU A 110 -14.35 -8.33 25.90
N PRO A 111 -15.20 -7.59 26.65
CA PRO A 111 -16.63 -7.70 26.46
C PRO A 111 -17.00 -7.44 24.99
N PRO A 112 -18.00 -8.13 24.45
CA PRO A 112 -18.57 -7.75 23.16
C PRO A 112 -18.90 -6.26 23.19
N ILE A 113 -18.72 -5.55 22.08
CA ILE A 113 -19.42 -4.28 21.91
C ILE A 113 -20.88 -4.62 22.20
N ALA A 114 -21.47 -3.98 23.21
CA ALA A 114 -22.91 -4.02 23.39
C ALA A 114 -23.48 -3.43 22.10
N GLU A 115 -23.79 -4.29 21.12
CA GLU A 115 -24.72 -3.91 20.08
C GLU A 115 -25.93 -3.41 20.86
N PRO A 116 -26.34 -2.13 20.73
CA PRO A 116 -27.62 -1.72 21.24
C PRO A 116 -28.60 -2.77 20.72
N PRO A 117 -29.42 -3.40 21.58
CA PRO A 117 -30.31 -4.47 21.16
C PRO A 117 -30.99 -3.97 19.90
N SER A 118 -30.76 -4.63 18.76
CA SER A 118 -31.31 -4.18 17.49
C SER A 118 -32.80 -3.98 17.78
N PRO A 119 -33.32 -2.74 17.75
CA PRO A 119 -34.72 -2.60 17.99
C PRO A 119 -35.31 -3.31 16.79
N GLN A 120 -35.93 -4.46 17.03
CA GLN A 120 -36.96 -4.99 16.14
C GLN A 120 -38.08 -3.95 16.19
N LYS A 121 -37.84 -2.77 15.60
CA LYS A 121 -38.87 -1.86 15.19
C LYS A 121 -39.68 -2.73 14.27
N ARG A 122 -40.93 -3.03 14.65
CA ARG A 122 -41.92 -3.52 13.72
C ARG A 122 -42.03 -2.45 12.65
N THR A 123 -41.19 -2.56 11.62
CA THR A 123 -41.14 -1.62 10.52
C THR A 123 -42.39 -1.84 9.72
N THR A 124 -43.29 -0.87 9.74
CA THR A 124 -44.32 -0.75 8.72
C THR A 124 -43.64 -0.64 7.35
N GLN A 125 -44.20 -1.27 6.31
CA GLN A 125 -43.63 -1.28 4.94
C GLN A 125 -43.17 0.11 4.46
N ARG A 126 -43.83 1.17 4.92
CA ARG A 126 -43.50 2.57 4.60
C ARG A 126 -42.11 3.01 5.09
N LEU A 127 -41.72 2.63 6.31
CA LEU A 127 -40.38 2.96 6.86
C LEU A 127 -39.27 2.22 6.09
N GLN A 128 -39.52 0.97 5.69
CA GLN A 128 -38.57 0.22 4.86
C GLN A 128 -38.43 0.84 3.47
N GLN A 129 -39.53 1.32 2.89
CA GLN A 129 -39.50 1.99 1.59
C GLN A 129 -38.73 3.31 1.63
N GLU A 130 -38.86 4.07 2.72
CA GLU A 130 -38.07 5.30 2.95
C GLU A 130 -36.58 4.99 3.08
N GLU A 131 -36.19 3.99 3.87
CA GLU A 131 -34.79 3.56 3.99
C GLU A 131 -34.21 3.09 2.65
N ILE A 132 -34.97 2.31 1.87
CA ILE A 132 -34.57 1.88 0.53
C ILE A 132 -34.38 3.09 -0.40
N SER A 133 -35.25 4.10 -0.32
CA SER A 133 -35.12 5.29 -1.14
C SER A 133 -33.87 6.12 -0.79
N ILE A 134 -33.55 6.24 0.50
CA ILE A 134 -32.34 6.94 0.97
C ILE A 134 -31.09 6.21 0.49
N LEU A 135 -31.06 4.88 0.64
CA LEU A 135 -29.93 4.05 0.19
C LEU A 135 -29.73 4.14 -1.33
N LYS A 136 -30.80 4.14 -2.13
CA LYS A 136 -30.71 4.35 -3.57
C LYS A 136 -30.10 5.71 -3.91
N ASN A 137 -30.58 6.78 -3.26
CA ASN A 137 -30.03 8.12 -3.48
C ASN A 137 -28.54 8.21 -3.12
N GLN A 138 -28.11 7.52 -2.05
CA GLN A 138 -26.70 7.46 -1.67
C GLN A 138 -25.86 6.70 -2.71
N ILE A 139 -26.36 5.59 -3.24
CA ILE A 139 -25.70 4.82 -4.29
C ILE A 139 -25.54 5.66 -5.56
N ASP A 140 -26.59 6.38 -5.96
CA ASP A 140 -26.56 7.24 -7.15
C ASP A 140 -25.57 8.39 -6.97
N TYR A 141 -25.58 9.03 -5.79
CA TYR A 141 -24.62 10.09 -5.45
C TYR A 141 -23.17 9.57 -5.51
N LEU A 142 -22.89 8.43 -4.88
CA LEU A 142 -21.55 7.83 -4.88
C LEU A 142 -21.12 7.43 -6.28
N THR A 143 -22.02 6.89 -7.10
CA THR A 143 -21.73 6.50 -8.47
C THR A 143 -21.36 7.72 -9.33
N ASN A 144 -22.09 8.83 -9.18
CA ASN A 144 -21.78 10.08 -9.87
C ASN A 144 -20.43 10.67 -9.43
N THR A 145 -20.18 10.74 -8.13
CA THR A 145 -18.90 11.27 -7.60
C THR A 145 -17.69 10.45 -8.06
N VAL A 146 -17.79 9.11 -8.08
CA VAL A 146 -16.74 8.24 -8.62
C VAL A 146 -16.53 8.50 -10.12
N GLY A 147 -17.62 8.67 -10.88
CA GLY A 147 -17.54 9.02 -12.30
C GLY A 147 -16.86 10.36 -12.55
N GLU A 148 -17.11 11.37 -11.72
CA GLU A 148 -16.45 12.68 -11.79
C GLU A 148 -14.96 12.59 -11.48
N ILE A 149 -14.58 11.87 -10.42
CA ILE A 149 -13.17 11.65 -10.05
C ILE A 149 -12.45 10.94 -11.20
N TYR A 150 -13.06 9.93 -11.81
CA TYR A 150 -12.48 9.22 -12.94
C TYR A 150 -12.27 10.15 -14.15
N ARG A 151 -13.25 11.00 -14.48
CA ARG A 151 -13.10 11.99 -15.56
C ARG A 151 -11.98 12.99 -15.27
N ALA A 152 -11.90 13.51 -14.04
CA ALA A 152 -10.85 14.43 -13.64
C ALA A 152 -9.45 13.79 -13.72
N TYR A 153 -9.33 12.53 -13.28
CA TYR A 153 -8.11 11.74 -13.41
C TYR A 153 -7.68 11.56 -14.87
N MET A 154 -8.61 11.21 -15.76
CA MET A 154 -8.32 11.07 -17.19
C MET A 154 -7.90 12.40 -17.84
N GLN A 155 -8.50 13.52 -17.45
CA GLN A 155 -8.06 14.85 -17.90
C GLN A 155 -6.64 15.18 -17.43
N LEU A 156 -6.29 14.79 -16.21
CA LEU A 156 -4.94 14.99 -15.66
C LEU A 156 -3.90 14.17 -16.43
N ILE A 157 -4.18 12.89 -16.71
CA ILE A 157 -3.30 12.05 -17.55
C ILE A 157 -3.06 12.73 -18.91
N ALA A 158 -4.13 13.15 -19.58
CA ALA A 158 -4.02 13.77 -20.90
C ALA A 158 -3.15 15.04 -20.89
N ARG A 159 -3.21 15.84 -19.82
CA ARG A 159 -2.36 17.03 -19.66
C ARG A 159 -0.89 16.70 -19.44
N VAL A 160 -0.60 15.67 -18.64
CA VAL A 160 0.78 15.21 -18.40
C VAL A 160 1.42 14.70 -19.69
N ASP A 161 0.66 13.95 -20.50
CA ASP A 161 1.12 13.49 -21.81
C ASP A 161 1.43 14.66 -22.77
N GLU A 162 0.58 15.69 -22.79
CA GLU A 162 0.78 16.86 -23.63
C GLU A 162 2.02 17.66 -23.22
N HIS A 163 2.23 17.88 -21.91
CA HIS A 163 3.46 18.53 -21.40
C HIS A 163 4.72 17.73 -21.77
N THR A 164 4.68 16.41 -21.57
CA THR A 164 5.80 15.52 -21.91
C THR A 164 6.13 15.59 -23.40
N ARG A 165 5.11 15.65 -24.26
CA ARG A 165 5.30 15.83 -25.71
C ARG A 165 5.90 17.18 -26.06
N GLN A 166 5.51 18.25 -25.37
CA GLN A 166 6.07 19.58 -25.57
C GLN A 166 7.55 19.64 -25.18
N ASP A 167 7.92 19.06 -24.03
CA ASP A 167 9.31 18.98 -23.58
C ASP A 167 10.19 18.21 -24.58
N LEU A 168 9.71 17.07 -25.09
CA LEU A 168 10.44 16.29 -26.09
C LEU A 168 10.66 17.09 -27.38
N ARG A 169 9.65 17.84 -27.85
CA ARG A 169 9.79 18.71 -29.02
C ARG A 169 10.80 19.83 -28.77
N TYR A 170 10.77 20.45 -27.60
CA TYR A 170 11.71 21.50 -27.22
C TYR A 170 13.15 20.97 -27.18
N GLN A 171 13.37 19.79 -26.58
CA GLN A 171 14.67 19.12 -26.57
C GLN A 171 15.18 18.78 -27.98
N GLN A 172 14.29 18.35 -28.90
CA GLN A 172 14.66 18.11 -30.30
C GLN A 172 15.11 19.38 -31.01
N VAL A 173 14.42 20.50 -30.78
CA VAL A 173 14.78 21.81 -31.34
C VAL A 173 16.12 22.30 -30.78
N LEU A 174 16.35 22.18 -29.47
CA LEU A 174 17.65 22.52 -28.88
C LEU A 174 18.78 21.67 -29.47
N LYS A 175 18.55 20.37 -29.67
CA LYS A 175 19.53 19.47 -30.28
C LYS A 175 19.82 19.83 -31.74
N SER A 176 18.82 20.23 -32.52
CA SER A 176 19.06 20.67 -33.90
C SER A 176 19.82 21.98 -33.95
N HIS A 177 19.52 22.94 -33.06
CA HIS A 177 20.26 24.19 -32.94
C HIS A 177 21.72 23.98 -32.54
N THR A 178 21.99 23.15 -31.54
CA THR A 178 23.38 22.86 -31.14
C THR A 178 24.16 22.17 -32.24
N GLN A 179 23.54 21.23 -32.97
CA GLN A 179 24.15 20.60 -34.14
C GLN A 179 24.42 21.60 -35.28
N ALA A 180 23.52 22.56 -35.51
CA ALA A 180 23.71 23.59 -36.51
C ALA A 180 24.85 24.55 -36.13
N LEU A 181 24.92 24.96 -34.86
CA LEU A 181 25.99 25.81 -34.32
C LEU A 181 27.35 25.10 -34.38
N ASP A 182 27.41 23.83 -34.01
CA ASP A 182 28.61 23.00 -34.07
C ASP A 182 29.13 22.86 -35.51
N ARG A 183 28.24 22.60 -36.47
CA ARG A 183 28.57 22.60 -37.91
C ARG A 183 29.07 23.94 -38.42
N ALA A 184 28.59 25.05 -37.85
CA ALA A 184 29.01 26.39 -38.21
C ALA A 184 30.28 26.85 -37.44
N HIS A 185 30.82 26.02 -36.55
CA HIS A 185 31.92 26.37 -35.62
C HIS A 185 31.64 27.63 -34.79
N LEU A 186 30.37 27.89 -34.50
CA LEU A 186 29.94 29.04 -33.71
C LEU A 186 29.74 28.61 -32.25
N THR A 187 30.36 29.33 -31.32
CA THR A 187 30.13 29.16 -29.89
C THR A 187 29.20 30.27 -29.37
N LEU A 188 28.31 29.90 -28.46
CA LEU A 188 27.45 30.85 -27.75
C LEU A 188 28.33 31.73 -26.86
N VAL A 189 28.59 32.96 -27.30
CA VAL A 189 29.23 33.99 -26.47
C VAL A 189 28.21 34.40 -25.42
N LYS A 190 28.49 34.12 -24.15
CA LYS A 190 27.70 34.65 -23.03
C LYS A 190 27.90 36.17 -22.97
N PRO A 191 26.82 36.96 -22.76
CA PRO A 191 26.96 38.35 -22.38
C PRO A 191 27.65 38.50 -21.01
#